data_AF-A0ABC9X7W5-F1
#
_entry.id   AF-A0ABC9X7W5-F1
#
_cell.length_a   1.000
_cell.length_b   1.000
_cell.length_c   1.000
_cell.angle_alpha   90.00
_cell.angle_beta   90.00
_cell.angle_gamma   90.00
#
_symmetry.space_group_name_H-M   'P 1'
#
loop_
_entity.id
_entity.type
_entity.pdbx_description
1 polymer ?
#
loop_
_entity_poly.entity_id
_entity_poly.type
_entity_poly.pdbx_seq_one_letter_code
_entity_poly.pdbx_strand_id
1 'polypeptide(L)'
;MGGREQVAEQILNPFGEDGDDFETNKLINRNLQVALLPMDDRYQNLPPAVKDKYWNEPTAQPPYTTATAAETFKPLFLSCTFNAW
;
A
#
# COMPACT_ATOMS: atom_id res chain seq x y z
N MET A 1 -11.30 -28.80 -23.31
CA MET A 1 -10.03 -29.11 -22.60
C MET A 1 -9.00 -28.11 -23.10
N GLY A 2 -8.33 -27.35 -22.23
CA GLY A 2 -7.26 -26.43 -22.66
C GLY A 2 -6.93 -25.26 -21.72
N GLY A 3 -7.81 -24.90 -20.77
CA GLY A 3 -7.58 -23.69 -19.95
C GLY A 3 -6.42 -23.79 -18.95
N ARG A 4 -6.11 -24.97 -18.41
CA ARG A 4 -5.03 -25.14 -17.41
C ARG A 4 -3.64 -25.17 -18.04
N GLU A 5 -3.53 -25.71 -19.26
CA GLU A 5 -2.27 -25.76 -20.01
C GLU A 5 -1.90 -24.36 -20.52
N GLN A 6 -2.85 -23.59 -21.02
CA GLN A 6 -2.62 -22.21 -21.46
C GLN A 6 -2.15 -21.29 -20.33
N VAL A 7 -2.68 -21.44 -19.11
CA VAL A 7 -2.20 -20.70 -17.93
C VAL A 7 -0.75 -21.05 -17.60
N ALA A 8 -0.35 -22.32 -17.74
CA ALA A 8 1.02 -22.75 -17.51
C ALA A 8 1.98 -22.21 -18.59
N GLU A 9 1.54 -22.13 -19.84
CA GLU A 9 2.30 -21.54 -20.95
C GLU A 9 2.52 -20.03 -20.76
N GLN A 10 1.48 -19.29 -20.34
CA GLN A 10 1.58 -17.86 -20.06
C GLN A 10 2.54 -17.55 -18.89
N ILE A 11 2.57 -18.38 -17.85
CA ILE A 11 3.46 -18.18 -16.69
C ILE A 11 4.91 -18.60 -16.99
N LEU A 12 5.16 -19.39 -18.03
CA LEU A 12 6.49 -19.90 -18.35
C LEU A 12 7.47 -18.77 -18.73
N ASN A 13 6.99 -17.73 -19.40
CA ASN A 13 7.76 -16.51 -19.70
C ASN A 13 6.89 -15.25 -19.52
N PRO A 14 6.82 -14.68 -18.31
CA PRO A 14 5.93 -13.55 -18.02
C PRO A 14 6.51 -12.19 -18.44
N PHE A 15 7.53 -12.17 -19.31
CA PHE A 15 8.24 -10.96 -19.74
C PHE A 15 8.04 -10.67 -21.24
N GLY A 16 7.05 -11.30 -21.87
CA GLY A 16 6.66 -11.03 -23.25
C GLY A 16 5.76 -9.80 -23.39
N GLU A 17 4.91 -9.83 -24.43
CA GLU A 17 3.88 -8.81 -24.71
C GLU A 17 2.45 -9.36 -24.56
N ASP A 18 2.29 -10.56 -23.97
CA ASP A 18 0.97 -11.14 -23.76
C ASP A 18 0.18 -10.29 -22.75
N GLY A 19 -1.16 -10.32 -22.84
CA GLY A 19 -2.03 -9.44 -22.05
C GLY A 19 -1.93 -9.60 -20.53
N ASP A 20 -1.38 -10.73 -20.06
CA ASP A 20 -1.18 -11.06 -18.65
C ASP A 20 0.30 -10.99 -18.22
N ASP A 21 1.20 -10.58 -19.11
CA ASP A 21 2.63 -10.43 -18.81
C ASP A 21 2.92 -9.22 -17.90
N PHE A 22 4.11 -9.23 -17.28
CA PHE A 22 4.55 -8.10 -16.48
C PHE A 22 4.78 -6.86 -17.33
N GLU A 23 4.23 -5.75 -16.84
CA GLU A 23 4.39 -4.40 -17.38
C GLU A 23 5.77 -3.81 -17.04
N THR A 24 6.83 -4.48 -17.48
CA THR A 24 8.23 -4.16 -17.16
C THR A 24 8.61 -2.75 -17.58
N ASN A 25 8.15 -2.29 -18.76
CA ASN A 25 8.37 -0.92 -19.24
C ASN A 25 7.77 0.14 -18.30
N LYS A 26 6.56 -0.11 -17.74
CA LYS A 26 5.95 0.79 -16.75
C LYS A 26 6.77 0.80 -15.46
N LEU A 27 7.24 -0.36 -15.01
CA LEU A 27 8.09 -0.47 -13.82
C LEU A 27 9.43 0.25 -13.99
N ILE A 28 10.09 0.13 -15.15
CA ILE A 28 11.35 0.83 -15.45
C ILE A 28 11.13 2.34 -15.41
N ASN A 29 10.10 2.85 -16.10
CA ASN A 29 9.79 4.28 -16.12
C ASN A 29 9.46 4.80 -14.71
N ARG A 30 8.65 4.07 -13.95
CA ARG A 30 8.31 4.42 -12.56
C ARG A 30 9.53 4.42 -11.66
N ASN A 31 10.40 3.44 -11.78
CA ASN A 31 11.59 3.32 -10.95
C ASN A 31 12.61 4.41 -11.27
N LEU A 32 12.82 4.70 -12.56
CA LEU A 32 13.66 5.82 -12.97
C LEU A 32 13.11 7.15 -12.42
N GLN A 33 11.81 7.38 -12.58
CA GLN A 33 11.16 8.59 -12.06
C GLN A 33 11.33 8.70 -10.53
N VAL A 34 10.96 7.67 -9.78
CA VAL A 34 11.01 7.72 -8.30
C VAL A 34 12.42 7.77 -7.76
N ALA A 35 13.41 7.18 -8.43
CA ALA A 35 14.81 7.29 -8.04
C ALA A 35 15.37 8.71 -8.24
N LEU A 36 14.91 9.41 -9.28
CA LEU A 36 15.39 10.76 -9.61
C LEU A 36 14.59 11.87 -8.90
N LEU A 37 13.32 11.65 -8.58
CA LEU A 37 12.45 12.63 -7.91
C LEU A 37 13.05 13.24 -6.61
N PRO A 38 13.71 12.47 -5.72
CA PRO A 38 14.35 13.02 -4.53
C PRO A 38 15.64 13.81 -4.80
N MET A 39 16.30 13.55 -5.93
CA MET A 39 17.60 14.14 -6.26
C MET A 39 17.51 15.53 -6.90
N ASP A 40 16.36 15.87 -7.47
CA ASP A 40 16.15 17.14 -8.19
C ASP A 40 15.71 18.25 -7.20
N ASP A 41 14.41 18.51 -7.07
CA ASP A 41 13.88 19.65 -6.27
C ASP A 41 13.63 19.36 -4.77
N ARG A 42 13.91 18.12 -4.32
CA ARG A 42 13.52 17.62 -2.99
C ARG A 42 14.70 17.35 -2.08
N TYR A 43 15.93 17.54 -2.56
CA TYR A 43 17.11 17.39 -1.73
C TYR A 43 17.10 18.45 -0.61
N GLN A 44 16.97 17.99 0.64
CA GLN A 44 16.87 18.82 1.85
C GLN A 44 15.67 19.80 1.91
N ASN A 45 14.71 19.71 1.00
CA ASN A 45 13.48 20.51 1.03
C ASN A 45 12.41 19.85 1.92
N LEU A 46 12.68 19.83 3.23
CA LEU A 46 11.79 19.24 4.22
C LEU A 46 10.65 20.21 4.58
N PRO A 47 9.41 19.72 4.79
CA PRO A 47 8.36 20.55 5.34
C PRO A 47 8.75 21.04 6.76
N PRO A 48 8.31 22.24 7.18
CA PRO A 48 8.59 22.74 8.52
C PRO A 48 8.08 21.78 9.59
N ALA A 49 8.87 21.60 10.65
CA ALA A 49 8.44 20.82 11.81
C ALA A 49 7.34 21.60 12.57
N VAL A 50 6.15 21.02 12.63
CA VAL A 50 4.99 21.58 13.33
C VAL A 50 4.38 20.52 14.24
N LYS A 51 3.77 20.96 15.36
CA LYS A 51 2.99 20.06 16.21
C LYS A 51 1.80 19.53 15.41
N ASP A 52 1.63 18.22 15.40
CA ASP A 52 0.50 17.59 14.71
C ASP A 52 -0.81 17.79 15.49
N LYS A 53 -1.93 17.40 14.87
CA LYS A 53 -3.29 17.58 15.40
C LYS A 53 -3.48 16.92 16.78
N TYR A 54 -2.77 15.83 17.07
CA TYR A 54 -2.90 15.03 18.29
C TYR A 54 -1.72 15.22 19.24
N TRP A 55 -0.90 16.26 19.07
CA TRP A 55 0.37 16.44 19.81
C TRP A 55 0.26 16.35 21.34
N ASN A 56 -0.86 16.79 21.91
CA ASN A 56 -1.11 16.74 23.36
C ASN A 56 -2.08 15.62 23.78
N GLU A 57 -2.59 14.82 22.82
CA GLU A 57 -3.55 13.77 23.10
C GLU A 57 -2.80 12.44 23.36
N PRO A 58 -3.02 11.79 24.52
CA PRO A 58 -2.36 10.52 24.82
C PRO A 58 -2.85 9.37 23.93
N THR A 59 -3.99 9.53 23.27
CA THR A 59 -4.55 8.54 22.35
C THR A 59 -5.18 9.25 21.16
N ALA A 60 -4.51 9.21 20.02
CA ALA A 60 -5.02 9.80 18.78
C ALA A 60 -6.22 8.99 18.26
N GLN A 61 -7.35 9.66 18.04
CA GLN A 61 -8.56 9.06 17.45
C GLN A 61 -8.93 9.81 16.17
N PRO A 62 -8.41 9.38 15.00
CA PRO A 62 -8.79 9.94 13.72
C PRO A 62 -10.30 9.79 13.44
N PRO A 63 -10.94 10.79 12.80
CA PRO A 63 -12.34 10.70 12.47
C PRO A 63 -12.60 9.62 11.42
N TYR A 64 -13.74 8.95 11.52
CA TYR A 64 -14.21 7.95 10.57
C TYR A 64 -15.28 8.54 9.65
N THR A 65 -15.36 8.04 8.42
CA THR A 65 -16.46 8.38 7.52
C THR A 65 -17.70 7.58 7.93
N THR A 66 -18.89 8.03 7.51
CA THR A 66 -20.16 7.34 7.85
C THR A 66 -20.18 5.88 7.39
N ALA A 67 -19.51 5.56 6.28
CA ALA A 67 -19.40 4.21 5.73
C ALA A 67 -18.54 3.26 6.61
N THR A 68 -17.56 3.78 7.34
CA THR A 68 -16.60 2.97 8.12
C THR A 68 -16.80 3.07 9.63
N ALA A 69 -17.69 3.96 10.10
CA ALA A 69 -17.93 4.20 11.53
C ALA A 69 -18.39 2.94 12.31
N ALA A 70 -19.10 2.02 11.66
CA ALA A 70 -19.54 0.77 12.28
C ALA A 70 -18.38 -0.23 12.52
N GLU A 71 -17.26 -0.09 11.80
CA GLU A 71 -16.12 -1.01 11.88
C GLU A 71 -15.12 -0.64 12.99
N THR A 72 -15.18 0.59 13.50
CA THR A 72 -14.30 1.12 14.55
C THR A 72 -14.49 0.40 15.89
N PHE A 73 -15.66 -0.19 16.14
CA PHE A 73 -15.97 -0.89 17.38
C PHE A 73 -15.63 -2.38 17.35
N LYS A 74 -14.89 -2.84 16.33
CA LYS A 74 -14.35 -4.20 16.35
C LYS A 74 -13.32 -4.28 17.50
N PRO A 75 -13.57 -5.08 18.54
CA PRO A 75 -12.61 -5.20 19.64
C PRO A 75 -11.26 -5.64 19.06
N LEU A 76 -10.18 -5.01 19.52
CA LEU A 76 -8.84 -5.39 19.13
C LEU A 76 -8.66 -6.88 19.44
N PHE A 77 -8.27 -7.65 18.43
CA PHE A 77 -7.92 -9.05 18.64
C PHE A 77 -6.61 -9.12 19.43
N LEU A 78 -6.73 -9.20 20.76
CA LEU A 78 -5.58 -9.14 21.66
C LEU A 78 -4.87 -10.50 21.77
N SER A 79 -5.63 -11.61 21.78
CA SER A 79 -5.14 -13.00 21.71
C SER A 79 -6.32 -13.97 21.78
N CYS A 80 -6.10 -15.24 21.41
CA CYS A 80 -7.02 -16.36 21.69
C CYS A 80 -7.13 -16.73 23.18
N THR A 81 -6.23 -16.22 24.04
CA THR A 81 -6.23 -16.45 25.50
C THR A 81 -6.82 -15.28 26.30
N PHE A 82 -7.16 -14.17 25.65
CA PHE A 82 -7.69 -12.99 26.32
C PHE A 82 -9.22 -13.05 26.35
N ASN A 83 -9.78 -13.47 27.48
CA ASN A 83 -11.22 -13.40 27.71
C ASN A 83 -11.61 -11.96 28.09
N ALA A 84 -12.18 -11.22 27.16
CA ALA A 84 -12.89 -9.98 27.43
C ALA A 84 -14.39 -10.29 27.59
N TRP A 85 -14.75 -10.93 28.71
CA TRP A 85 -16.11 -11.05 29.22
C TRP A 85 -16.12 -10.71 30.71
#